data_AF-A0A7S1HEQ9-F1
#
_entry.id   AF-A0A7S1HEQ9-F1
#
_cell.length_a   1.000
_cell.length_b   1.000
_cell.length_c   1.000
_cell.angle_alpha   90.00
_cell.angle_beta   90.00
_cell.angle_gamma   90.00
#
_symmetry.space_group_name_H-M   'P 1'
#
loop_
_entity.id
_entity.type
_entity.pdbx_description
1 polymer ?
#
loop_
_entity_poly.entity_id
_entity_poly.type
_entity_poly.pdbx_seq_one_letter_code
_entity_poly.pdbx_strand_id
1 'polypeptide(L)'
;MAAELSFGHNLRAKKKEVLTSAVSFLPWAQGCFSALPGCTTERPGGGIEAPPNAQTVDFKDAPARMLGVALHEYGSPHQFKVQLCALPRELRDSEVLVQVHAASLNPTDARIRSGSLQHLCPLSLPVILGFDCAGVVAKAGPASGFTAGQQVYGRQTLERIRESNGTYAEYVVLDGQEVHTKPQNLSFEEAAAVPFSALTAFAALCTAGKLSYKND
;
A
#
# COMPACT_ATOMS: atom_id res chain seq x y z
N MET A 1 -53.72 21.77 -32.10
CA MET A 1 -52.40 22.06 -32.68
C MET A 1 -51.36 21.71 -31.61
N ALA A 2 -50.87 20.46 -31.63
CA ALA A 2 -49.64 20.03 -32.34
C ALA A 2 -48.38 20.47 -31.56
N ALA A 3 -47.40 19.64 -31.21
CA ALA A 3 -47.13 18.23 -31.54
C ALA A 3 -46.20 17.60 -30.48
N GLU A 4 -46.30 16.28 -30.31
CA GLU A 4 -45.28 15.42 -29.71
C GLU A 4 -43.98 15.45 -30.52
N LEU A 5 -42.83 15.33 -29.85
CA LEU A 5 -41.64 14.71 -30.44
C LEU A 5 -40.95 13.77 -29.44
N SER A 6 -40.76 12.56 -29.93
CA SER A 6 -40.39 11.33 -29.25
C SER A 6 -38.88 11.23 -28.93
N PHE A 7 -38.58 10.39 -27.94
CA PHE A 7 -37.25 10.01 -27.47
C PHE A 7 -36.43 9.31 -28.57
N GLY A 8 -35.25 9.87 -28.88
CA GLY A 8 -34.22 9.23 -29.69
C GLY A 8 -33.14 8.58 -28.84
N HIS A 9 -33.15 7.25 -28.81
CA HIS A 9 -32.13 6.36 -28.25
C HIS A 9 -30.69 6.74 -28.68
N ASN A 10 -29.88 7.37 -27.82
CA ASN A 10 -28.41 7.33 -28.00
C ASN A 10 -27.50 7.66 -26.80
N LEU A 11 -27.97 7.50 -25.55
CA LEU A 11 -27.13 7.69 -24.35
C LEU A 11 -26.62 6.39 -23.72
N ARG A 12 -27.00 5.22 -24.24
CA ARG A 12 -26.47 3.91 -23.80
C ARG A 12 -25.27 3.41 -24.61
N ALA A 13 -25.05 3.89 -25.84
CA ALA A 13 -23.91 3.48 -26.67
C ALA A 13 -22.61 4.27 -26.32
N LYS A 14 -22.71 5.59 -26.09
CA LYS A 14 -21.54 6.40 -25.69
C LYS A 14 -21.04 6.14 -24.27
N LYS A 15 -21.91 5.68 -23.35
CA LYS A 15 -21.44 5.19 -22.04
C LYS A 15 -20.67 3.89 -22.17
N LYS A 16 -20.98 3.02 -23.14
CA LYS A 16 -20.26 1.77 -23.34
C LYS A 16 -18.88 1.97 -23.97
N GLU A 17 -18.67 2.92 -24.89
CA GLU A 17 -17.32 3.14 -25.44
C GLU A 17 -16.35 3.81 -24.45
N VAL A 18 -16.84 4.69 -23.55
CA VAL A 18 -16.01 5.23 -22.47
C VAL A 18 -15.79 4.20 -21.35
N LEU A 19 -16.73 3.26 -21.13
CA LEU A 19 -16.56 2.18 -20.16
C LEU A 19 -15.79 0.96 -20.68
N THR A 20 -15.68 0.74 -22.00
CA THR A 20 -14.94 -0.40 -22.57
C THR A 20 -13.48 -0.04 -22.91
N SER A 21 -13.14 1.25 -23.04
CA SER A 21 -11.74 1.73 -23.02
C SER A 21 -11.16 1.85 -21.61
N ALA A 22 -12.02 1.84 -20.58
CA ALA A 22 -11.60 1.89 -19.17
C ALA A 22 -11.24 0.51 -18.58
N VAL A 23 -11.37 -0.58 -19.35
CA VAL A 23 -11.04 -1.95 -18.92
C VAL A 23 -9.58 -2.35 -19.25
N SER A 24 -8.81 -1.44 -19.86
CA SER A 24 -7.39 -1.67 -20.20
C SER A 24 -6.40 -0.99 -19.25
N PHE A 25 -6.86 -0.45 -18.11
CA PHE A 25 -6.03 0.36 -17.20
C PHE A 25 -5.53 -0.40 -15.96
N LEU A 26 -4.99 -1.60 -16.11
CA LEU A 26 -4.11 -2.20 -15.08
C LEU A 26 -2.91 -2.98 -15.66
N PRO A 27 -1.99 -2.38 -16.45
CA PRO A 27 -0.64 -2.93 -16.65
C PRO A 27 0.46 -2.27 -15.79
N TRP A 28 0.16 -1.19 -15.04
CA TRP A 28 1.20 -0.42 -14.33
C TRP A 28 1.70 -1.06 -13.03
N ALA A 29 0.99 -2.05 -12.47
CA ALA A 29 1.40 -2.74 -11.25
C ALA A 29 2.47 -3.84 -11.49
N GLN A 30 2.72 -4.23 -12.74
CA GLN A 30 3.65 -5.34 -13.08
C GLN A 30 4.93 -4.89 -13.81
N GLY A 31 5.13 -3.59 -14.06
CA GLY A 31 6.20 -3.10 -14.94
C GLY A 31 7.35 -2.32 -14.31
N CYS A 32 7.37 -2.08 -13.00
CA CYS A 32 8.33 -1.12 -12.40
C CYS A 32 9.64 -1.72 -11.86
N PHE A 33 9.94 -3.01 -12.08
CA PHE A 33 11.07 -3.68 -11.42
C PHE A 33 12.30 -3.98 -12.28
N SER A 34 12.41 -3.46 -13.51
CA SER A 34 13.63 -3.71 -14.29
C SER A 34 14.10 -2.48 -15.05
N ALA A 35 15.37 -2.17 -14.77
CA ALA A 35 16.31 -1.32 -15.50
C ALA A 35 16.30 0.18 -15.16
N LEU A 36 17.24 0.59 -14.29
CA LEU A 36 18.30 1.50 -14.72
C LEU A 36 19.66 1.12 -14.07
N PRO A 37 20.74 0.99 -14.86
CA PRO A 37 22.11 0.93 -14.35
C PRO A 37 22.56 2.34 -13.92
N GLY A 38 23.25 2.44 -12.78
CA GLY A 38 23.91 3.69 -12.35
C GLY A 38 23.45 4.29 -11.02
N CYS A 39 22.51 3.67 -10.30
CA CYS A 39 22.26 4.03 -8.91
C CYS A 39 23.26 3.28 -8.01
N THR A 40 24.41 3.88 -7.74
CA THR A 40 25.38 3.33 -6.79
C THR A 40 24.83 3.47 -5.37
N THR A 41 24.71 2.35 -4.66
CA THR A 41 24.23 2.26 -3.28
C THR A 41 25.32 2.59 -2.25
N GLU A 42 26.16 3.59 -2.52
CA GLU A 42 27.19 3.96 -1.53
C GLU A 42 26.58 4.82 -0.41
N ARG A 43 26.49 4.20 0.77
CA ARG A 43 26.00 4.82 2.02
C ARG A 43 27.03 5.82 2.57
N PRO A 44 26.65 7.07 2.87
CA PRO A 44 27.44 7.90 3.77
C PRO A 44 27.29 7.36 5.20
N GLY A 45 28.40 6.91 5.78
CA GLY A 45 28.50 6.49 7.18
C GLY A 45 28.32 7.67 8.12
N GLY A 46 27.24 7.66 8.90
CA GLY A 46 26.97 8.61 9.96
C GLY A 46 25.85 8.08 10.84
N GLY A 47 26.21 7.24 11.81
CA GLY A 47 25.27 6.67 12.77
C GLY A 47 24.84 7.72 13.78
N ILE A 48 23.55 8.07 13.78
CA ILE A 48 22.88 8.68 14.93
C ILE A 48 22.12 7.55 15.61
N GLU A 49 22.43 7.32 16.89
CA GLU A 49 21.82 6.26 17.69
C GLU A 49 20.29 6.39 17.74
N ALA A 50 19.63 5.23 17.76
CA ALA A 50 18.19 5.13 17.93
C ALA A 50 17.75 5.84 19.23
N PRO A 51 16.55 6.47 19.25
CA PRO A 51 16.02 7.04 20.47
C PRO A 51 15.94 5.95 21.56
N PRO A 52 16.31 6.27 22.82
CA PRO A 52 16.68 5.29 23.85
C PRO A 52 15.57 4.34 24.33
N ASN A 53 14.34 4.46 23.81
CA ASN A 53 13.17 3.75 24.33
C ASN A 53 12.38 2.97 23.26
N ALA A 54 12.90 2.78 22.05
CA ALA A 54 12.33 1.79 21.13
C ALA A 54 12.68 0.38 21.63
N GLN A 55 11.98 -0.09 22.66
CA GLN A 55 12.11 -1.47 23.12
C GLN A 55 11.61 -2.39 22.01
N THR A 56 12.53 -2.97 21.24
CA THR A 56 12.23 -4.11 20.38
C THR A 56 11.88 -5.27 21.30
N VAL A 57 10.60 -5.56 21.45
CA VAL A 57 10.16 -6.85 21.99
C VAL A 57 10.75 -7.92 21.08
N ASP A 58 11.43 -8.93 21.62
CA ASP A 58 11.85 -10.06 20.80
C ASP A 58 10.57 -10.64 20.18
N PHE A 59 10.50 -10.68 18.85
CA PHE A 59 9.32 -11.13 18.15
C PHE A 59 8.92 -12.58 18.51
N LYS A 60 9.86 -13.37 19.04
CA LYS A 60 9.57 -14.69 19.62
C LYS A 60 8.56 -14.62 20.77
N ASP A 61 8.57 -13.54 21.54
CA ASP A 61 7.72 -13.32 22.71
C ASP A 61 6.44 -12.52 22.37
N ALA A 62 6.26 -12.10 21.12
CA ALA A 62 5.06 -11.39 20.69
C ALA A 62 3.79 -12.22 20.95
N PRO A 63 2.62 -11.60 21.18
CA PRO A 63 1.36 -12.33 21.37
C PRO A 63 0.92 -13.08 20.11
N ALA A 64 0.09 -14.11 20.26
CA ALA A 64 -0.45 -14.87 19.12
C ALA A 64 -1.42 -14.05 18.24
N ARG A 65 -1.93 -12.94 18.79
CA ARG A 65 -2.92 -12.08 18.16
C ARG A 65 -2.49 -10.63 18.28
N MET A 66 -2.94 -9.83 17.33
CA MET A 66 -2.72 -8.39 17.25
C MET A 66 -4.05 -7.68 16.99
N LEU A 67 -4.13 -6.40 17.32
CA LEU A 67 -5.24 -5.55 16.90
C LEU A 67 -5.14 -5.20 15.41
N GLY A 68 -6.29 -5.17 14.76
CA GLY A 68 -6.45 -4.70 13.39
C GLY A 68 -7.82 -4.10 13.16
N VAL A 69 -7.92 -3.22 12.17
CA VAL A 69 -9.16 -2.58 11.74
C VAL A 69 -9.67 -3.31 10.50
N ALA A 70 -10.57 -4.26 10.70
CA ALA A 70 -11.10 -5.09 9.63
C ALA A 70 -12.39 -4.50 9.06
N LEU A 71 -12.49 -4.49 7.73
CA LEU A 71 -13.71 -4.23 6.99
C LEU A 71 -14.54 -5.52 6.92
N HIS A 72 -15.77 -5.49 7.43
CA HIS A 72 -16.67 -6.65 7.41
C HIS A 72 -17.62 -6.67 6.22
N GLU A 73 -18.01 -5.48 5.75
CA GLU A 73 -18.92 -5.29 4.64
C GLU A 73 -18.48 -4.06 3.83
N TYR A 74 -18.77 -4.04 2.53
CA TYR A 74 -18.68 -2.80 1.77
C TYR A 74 -19.71 -1.79 2.28
N GLY A 75 -19.39 -0.49 2.21
CA GLY A 75 -20.39 0.54 2.49
C GLY A 75 -19.83 1.78 3.16
N SER A 76 -20.37 2.16 4.32
CA SER A 76 -19.96 3.36 5.08
C SER A 76 -18.74 3.08 5.98
N PRO A 77 -18.05 4.12 6.53
CA PRO A 77 -16.87 3.89 7.36
C PRO A 77 -17.15 3.06 8.62
N HIS A 78 -18.40 3.02 9.07
CA HIS A 78 -18.85 2.21 10.21
C HIS A 78 -18.71 0.69 10.00
N GLN A 79 -18.40 0.24 8.77
CA GLN A 79 -18.14 -1.17 8.50
C GLN A 79 -16.74 -1.64 8.92
N PHE A 80 -15.87 -0.70 9.28
CA PHE A 80 -14.62 -1.01 9.94
C PHE A 80 -14.85 -1.33 11.43
N LYS A 81 -14.27 -2.44 11.88
CA LYS A 81 -14.31 -2.89 13.27
C LYS A 81 -12.90 -3.17 13.76
N VAL A 82 -12.55 -2.62 14.91
CA VAL A 82 -11.35 -3.00 15.64
C VAL A 82 -11.55 -4.39 16.21
N GLN A 83 -10.63 -5.30 15.96
CA GLN A 83 -10.70 -6.68 16.44
C GLN A 83 -9.31 -7.29 16.62
N LEU A 84 -9.25 -8.37 17.40
CA LEU A 84 -8.06 -9.21 17.47
C LEU A 84 -7.99 -10.15 16.26
N CYS A 85 -6.89 -10.07 15.52
CA CYS A 85 -6.56 -10.92 14.37
C CYS A 85 -5.35 -11.78 14.69
N ALA A 86 -5.13 -12.85 13.92
CA ALA A 86 -3.90 -13.63 14.05
C ALA A 86 -2.70 -12.75 13.68
N LEU A 87 -1.65 -12.79 14.50
CA LEU A 87 -0.38 -12.17 14.17
C LEU A 87 0.35 -13.09 13.15
N PRO A 88 0.77 -12.60 11.97
CA PRO A 88 1.49 -13.43 11.00
C PRO A 88 2.84 -13.90 11.55
N ARG A 89 3.04 -15.22 11.65
CA ARG A 89 4.29 -15.82 12.18
C ARG A 89 5.21 -16.33 11.08
N GLU A 90 4.64 -16.86 10.02
CA GLU A 90 5.37 -17.40 8.88
C GLU A 90 5.60 -16.30 7.84
N LEU A 91 6.83 -16.25 7.32
CA LEU A 91 7.24 -15.33 6.26
C LEU A 91 7.84 -16.14 5.11
N ARG A 92 7.55 -15.73 3.88
CA ARG A 92 8.32 -16.13 2.71
C ARG A 92 9.71 -15.50 2.77
N ASP A 93 10.64 -16.01 1.97
CA ASP A 93 12.04 -15.57 2.01
C ASP A 93 12.22 -14.08 1.70
N SER A 94 11.40 -13.51 0.81
CA SER A 94 11.42 -12.09 0.44
C SER A 94 10.67 -11.16 1.41
N GLU A 95 9.93 -11.71 2.37
CA GLU A 95 8.97 -10.94 3.15
C GLU A 95 9.57 -10.31 4.41
N VAL A 96 8.96 -9.21 4.83
CA VAL A 96 9.31 -8.48 6.04
C VAL A 96 8.04 -8.29 6.86
N LEU A 97 8.09 -8.68 8.13
CA LEU A 97 7.07 -8.32 9.10
C LEU A 97 7.43 -7.00 9.75
N VAL A 98 6.57 -6.00 9.60
CA VAL A 98 6.75 -4.66 10.16
C VAL A 98 5.78 -4.48 11.32
N GLN A 99 6.31 -4.07 12.48
CA GLN A 99 5.51 -3.46 13.54
C GLN A 99 5.14 -2.05 13.10
N VAL A 100 3.87 -1.81 12.86
CA VAL A 100 3.36 -0.55 12.29
C VAL A 100 3.34 0.51 13.38
N HIS A 101 4.05 1.62 13.15
CA HIS A 101 3.97 2.81 14.00
C HIS A 101 2.98 3.83 13.45
N ALA A 102 2.92 3.97 12.13
CA ALA A 102 1.98 4.84 11.44
C ALA A 102 1.52 4.20 10.12
N ALA A 103 0.27 4.47 9.75
CA ALA A 103 -0.32 4.11 8.46
C ALA A 103 -1.06 5.34 7.90
N SER A 104 -1.14 5.46 6.58
CA SER A 104 -1.84 6.55 5.92
C SER A 104 -3.20 6.11 5.36
N LEU A 105 -4.12 7.07 5.21
CA LEU A 105 -5.38 6.87 4.52
C LEU A 105 -5.30 7.48 3.13
N ASN A 106 -5.61 6.71 2.09
CA ASN A 106 -5.64 7.19 0.71
C ASN A 106 -7.09 7.22 0.16
N PRO A 107 -7.38 8.08 -0.86
CA PRO A 107 -8.67 8.06 -1.53
C PRO A 107 -9.06 6.68 -2.09
N THR A 108 -8.07 5.89 -2.52
CA THR A 108 -8.25 4.52 -2.99
C THR A 108 -8.84 3.61 -1.91
N ASP A 109 -8.40 3.72 -0.65
CA ASP A 109 -8.96 2.95 0.47
C ASP A 109 -10.45 3.22 0.63
N ALA A 110 -10.84 4.49 0.60
CA ALA A 110 -12.24 4.89 0.71
C ALA A 110 -13.09 4.36 -0.45
N ARG A 111 -12.56 4.36 -1.67
CA ARG A 111 -13.22 3.84 -2.88
C ARG A 111 -13.37 2.32 -2.83
N ILE A 112 -12.33 1.59 -2.42
CA ILE A 112 -12.38 0.12 -2.23
C ILE A 112 -13.41 -0.23 -1.15
N ARG A 113 -13.31 0.38 0.04
CA ARG A 113 -14.22 0.19 1.17
C ARG A 113 -15.68 0.44 0.81
N SER A 114 -15.96 1.47 0.02
CA SER A 114 -17.34 1.78 -0.40
C SER A 114 -17.96 0.75 -1.36
N GLY A 115 -17.15 -0.14 -1.94
CA GLY A 115 -17.58 -1.05 -3.01
C GLY A 115 -17.57 -0.41 -4.41
N SER A 116 -17.23 0.88 -4.55
CA SER A 116 -17.18 1.56 -5.86
C SER A 116 -16.22 0.92 -6.87
N LEU A 117 -15.24 0.16 -6.38
CA LEU A 117 -14.27 -0.59 -7.19
C LEU A 117 -14.48 -2.10 -7.13
N GLN A 118 -15.57 -2.61 -6.56
CA GLN A 118 -15.76 -4.05 -6.31
C GLN A 118 -15.64 -4.92 -7.57
N HIS A 119 -16.09 -4.43 -8.73
CA HIS A 119 -15.97 -5.18 -9.99
C HIS A 119 -14.53 -5.33 -10.49
N LEU A 120 -13.65 -4.40 -10.12
CA LEU A 120 -12.22 -4.42 -10.47
C LEU A 120 -11.39 -5.05 -9.35
N CYS A 121 -11.83 -4.85 -8.11
CA CYS A 121 -11.10 -5.13 -6.88
C CYS A 121 -12.00 -5.89 -5.89
N PRO A 122 -12.51 -7.10 -6.21
CA PRO A 122 -13.27 -7.89 -5.24
C PRO A 122 -12.40 -8.23 -4.02
N LEU A 123 -12.98 -8.21 -2.83
CA LEU A 123 -12.35 -8.53 -1.56
C LEU A 123 -13.00 -9.78 -0.97
N SER A 124 -12.20 -10.59 -0.28
CA SER A 124 -12.69 -11.63 0.61
C SER A 124 -12.83 -11.02 2.01
N LEU A 125 -14.07 -10.78 2.45
CA LEU A 125 -14.36 -10.16 3.74
C LEU A 125 -14.48 -11.23 4.85
N PRO A 126 -14.09 -10.92 6.10
CA PRO A 126 -13.51 -9.66 6.56
C PRO A 126 -12.05 -9.48 6.14
N VAL A 127 -11.64 -8.25 5.84
CA VAL A 127 -10.25 -7.93 5.44
C VAL A 127 -9.77 -6.65 6.11
N ILE A 128 -8.50 -6.60 6.51
CA ILE A 128 -7.86 -5.36 6.95
C ILE A 128 -7.35 -4.63 5.70
N LEU A 129 -7.74 -3.37 5.54
CA LEU A 129 -7.29 -2.51 4.44
C LEU A 129 -6.02 -1.72 4.80
N GLY A 130 -5.62 -0.81 3.93
CA GLY A 130 -4.46 0.06 4.10
C GLY A 130 -3.32 -0.32 3.17
N PHE A 131 -2.82 0.68 2.45
CA PHE A 131 -1.67 0.54 1.57
C PHE A 131 -0.39 0.96 2.26
N ASP A 132 -0.32 2.12 2.91
CA ASP A 132 0.97 2.63 3.38
C ASP A 132 1.20 2.35 4.86
N CYS A 133 2.46 2.13 5.21
CA CYS A 133 2.91 2.19 6.60
C CYS A 133 4.36 2.65 6.75
N ALA A 134 4.68 3.08 7.96
CA ALA A 134 6.05 3.16 8.46
C ALA A 134 6.12 2.55 9.85
N GLY A 135 7.27 1.95 10.16
CA GLY A 135 7.43 1.20 11.39
C GLY A 135 8.79 0.54 11.52
N VAL A 136 8.87 -0.46 12.38
CA VAL A 136 10.11 -1.17 12.68
C VAL A 136 10.00 -2.62 12.24
N VAL A 137 11.05 -3.16 11.61
CA VAL A 137 11.10 -4.56 11.23
C VAL A 137 11.09 -5.43 12.49
N ALA A 138 10.06 -6.25 12.65
CA ALA A 138 9.94 -7.20 13.74
C ALA A 138 10.60 -8.55 13.40
N LYS A 139 10.42 -9.02 12.16
CA LYS A 139 11.02 -10.25 11.61
C LYS A 139 11.24 -10.07 10.12
N ALA A 140 12.29 -10.67 9.58
CA ALA A 140 12.63 -10.59 8.17
C ALA A 140 12.94 -11.98 7.61
N GLY A 141 12.48 -12.25 6.39
CA GLY A 141 12.86 -13.42 5.62
C GLY A 141 14.33 -13.33 5.16
N PRO A 142 15.01 -14.47 4.96
CA PRO A 142 16.44 -14.52 4.64
C PRO A 142 16.85 -13.77 3.36
N ALA A 143 15.95 -13.62 2.38
CA ALA A 143 16.20 -12.95 1.10
C ALA A 143 15.55 -11.55 1.02
N SER A 144 14.98 -11.04 2.11
CA SER A 144 14.28 -9.75 2.12
C SER A 144 15.22 -8.54 2.00
N GLY A 145 16.49 -8.69 2.41
CA GLY A 145 17.45 -7.58 2.49
C GLY A 145 17.32 -6.72 3.76
N PHE A 146 16.45 -7.10 4.70
CA PHE A 146 16.22 -6.39 5.95
C PHE A 146 16.56 -7.24 7.18
N THR A 147 16.76 -6.58 8.32
CA THR A 147 16.98 -7.19 9.62
C THR A 147 16.06 -6.59 10.68
N ALA A 148 15.77 -7.36 11.74
CA ALA A 148 14.97 -6.88 12.86
C ALA A 148 15.56 -5.61 13.49
N GLY A 149 14.70 -4.69 13.92
CA GLY A 149 15.06 -3.39 14.51
C GLY A 149 15.27 -2.26 13.49
N GLN A 150 15.29 -2.53 12.18
CA GLN A 150 15.41 -1.48 11.17
C GLN A 150 14.14 -0.65 11.06
N GLN A 151 14.29 0.68 10.99
CA GLN A 151 13.18 1.59 10.70
C GLN A 151 12.92 1.63 9.20
N VAL A 152 11.68 1.32 8.81
CA VAL A 152 11.28 1.18 7.42
C VAL A 152 9.98 1.92 7.14
N TYR A 153 9.76 2.21 5.87
CA TYR A 153 8.49 2.65 5.33
C TYR A 153 8.26 1.94 4.00
N GLY A 154 6.99 1.81 3.61
CA GLY A 154 6.67 1.04 2.43
C GLY A 154 5.18 0.95 2.23
N ARG A 155 4.80 0.17 1.23
CA ARG A 155 3.39 -0.05 0.90
C ARG A 155 3.06 -1.52 0.75
N GLN A 156 1.78 -1.81 0.91
CA GLN A 156 1.18 -3.06 0.50
C GLN A 156 0.66 -2.95 -0.94
N THR A 157 0.49 -4.09 -1.61
CA THR A 157 -0.22 -4.17 -2.89
C THR A 157 -1.64 -4.71 -2.69
N LEU A 158 -2.54 -4.42 -3.63
CA LEU A 158 -3.91 -4.94 -3.54
C LEU A 158 -3.96 -6.47 -3.52
N GLU A 159 -3.10 -7.13 -4.28
CA GLU A 159 -2.95 -8.58 -4.29
C GLU A 159 -2.56 -9.10 -2.91
N ARG A 160 -1.57 -8.48 -2.28
CA ARG A 160 -1.13 -8.83 -0.93
C ARG A 160 -2.14 -8.49 0.16
N ILE A 161 -2.95 -7.44 0.01
CA ILE A 161 -4.08 -7.18 0.93
C ILE A 161 -5.06 -8.36 0.94
N ARG A 162 -5.33 -8.95 -0.23
CA ARG A 162 -6.24 -10.11 -0.33
C ARG A 162 -5.66 -11.39 0.27
N GLU A 163 -4.34 -11.57 0.17
CA GLU A 163 -3.67 -12.75 0.70
C GLU A 163 -3.38 -12.66 2.20
N SER A 164 -2.95 -11.48 2.66
CA SER A 164 -2.21 -11.33 3.91
C SER A 164 -2.56 -10.10 4.74
N ASN A 165 -3.66 -9.40 4.39
CA ASN A 165 -4.12 -8.15 5.02
C ASN A 165 -3.26 -6.90 4.71
N GLY A 166 -3.87 -5.74 4.92
CA GLY A 166 -3.28 -4.41 4.74
C GLY A 166 -2.71 -3.81 6.02
N THR A 167 -2.36 -2.52 5.94
CA THR A 167 -1.55 -1.82 6.95
C THR A 167 -2.32 -1.28 8.14
N TYR A 168 -3.66 -1.36 8.18
CA TYR A 168 -4.46 -0.93 9.34
C TYR A 168 -4.46 -1.96 10.48
N ALA A 169 -3.27 -2.36 10.91
CA ALA A 169 -3.02 -3.33 11.97
C ALA A 169 -1.73 -2.99 12.70
N GLU A 170 -1.52 -3.58 13.88
CA GLU A 170 -0.28 -3.40 14.64
C GLU A 170 0.94 -4.03 13.93
N TYR A 171 0.72 -5.06 13.11
CA TYR A 171 1.75 -5.66 12.27
C TYR A 171 1.23 -5.93 10.85
N VAL A 172 2.13 -5.85 9.87
CA VAL A 172 1.83 -6.18 8.47
C VAL A 172 3.01 -6.89 7.83
N VAL A 173 2.72 -7.86 6.96
CA VAL A 173 3.73 -8.54 6.13
C VAL A 173 3.80 -7.82 4.78
N LEU A 174 4.97 -7.30 4.45
CA LEU A 174 5.25 -6.66 3.17
C LEU A 174 6.27 -7.48 2.38
N ASP A 175 6.23 -7.40 1.06
CA ASP A 175 7.35 -7.89 0.24
C ASP A 175 8.53 -6.91 0.38
N GLY A 176 9.75 -7.42 0.55
CA GLY A 176 10.95 -6.59 0.74
C GLY A 176 11.20 -5.62 -0.42
N GLN A 177 10.68 -5.88 -1.62
CA GLN A 177 10.76 -4.96 -2.76
C GLN A 177 9.85 -3.73 -2.61
N GLU A 178 8.80 -3.81 -1.78
CA GLU A 178 7.87 -2.71 -1.49
C GLU A 178 8.22 -1.98 -0.18
N VAL A 179 9.37 -2.31 0.41
CA VAL A 179 9.87 -1.75 1.67
C VAL A 179 11.19 -1.03 1.42
N HIS A 180 11.35 0.13 2.06
CA HIS A 180 12.57 0.92 1.99
C HIS A 180 12.97 1.42 3.39
N THR A 181 14.25 1.73 3.56
CA THR A 181 14.75 2.31 4.81
C THR A 181 14.10 3.67 5.01
N LYS A 182 13.53 3.91 6.19
CA LYS A 182 12.90 5.18 6.52
C LYS A 182 13.96 6.29 6.56
N PRO A 183 13.76 7.43 5.86
CA PRO A 183 14.64 8.58 6.01
C PRO A 183 14.75 9.02 7.47
N GLN A 184 15.98 9.33 7.91
CA GLN A 184 16.26 9.68 9.30
C GLN A 184 15.62 11.01 9.72
N ASN A 185 15.41 11.91 8.76
CA ASN A 185 14.87 13.25 8.98
C ASN A 185 13.33 13.33 8.94
N LEU A 186 12.63 12.21 8.71
CA LEU A 186 11.17 12.15 8.74
C LEU A 186 10.69 11.49 10.04
N SER A 187 9.52 11.86 10.55
CA SER A 187 8.81 11.05 11.54
C SER A 187 8.23 9.76 10.92
N PHE A 188 7.69 8.86 11.73
CA PHE A 188 6.97 7.69 11.19
C PHE A 188 5.71 8.11 10.45
N GLU A 189 4.98 9.10 10.96
CA GLU A 189 3.77 9.65 10.36
C GLU A 189 4.07 10.30 9.00
N GLU A 190 5.13 11.11 8.93
CA GLU A 190 5.58 11.72 7.68
C GLU A 190 6.01 10.65 6.67
N ALA A 191 6.80 9.66 7.11
CA ALA A 191 7.25 8.59 6.23
C ALA A 191 6.09 7.72 5.73
N ALA A 192 5.08 7.43 6.56
CA ALA A 192 3.91 6.65 6.16
C ALA A 192 3.03 7.40 5.12
N ALA A 193 3.09 8.73 5.07
CA ALA A 193 2.34 9.52 4.09
C ALA A 193 2.98 9.51 2.68
N VAL A 194 4.22 9.04 2.54
CA VAL A 194 4.98 9.09 1.28
C VAL A 194 4.57 8.03 0.25
N PRO A 195 4.49 6.72 0.54
CA PRO A 195 4.63 5.69 -0.49
C PRO A 195 3.59 5.77 -1.61
N PHE A 196 2.28 5.68 -1.30
CA PHE A 196 1.24 5.73 -2.33
C PHE A 196 1.19 7.09 -3.04
N SER A 197 1.29 8.19 -2.29
CA SER A 197 1.20 9.55 -2.83
C SER A 197 2.37 9.90 -3.75
N ALA A 198 3.60 9.58 -3.34
CA ALA A 198 4.80 9.84 -4.12
C ALA A 198 4.84 8.98 -5.40
N LEU A 199 4.48 7.70 -5.31
CA LEU A 199 4.38 6.85 -6.50
C LEU A 199 3.31 7.35 -7.48
N THR A 200 2.16 7.80 -6.97
CA THR A 200 1.10 8.39 -7.79
C THR A 200 1.59 9.65 -8.51
N ALA A 201 2.24 10.56 -7.79
CA ALA A 201 2.80 11.79 -8.37
C ALA A 201 3.89 11.47 -9.40
N PHE A 202 4.79 10.53 -9.10
CA PHE A 202 5.84 10.11 -10.00
C PHE A 202 5.28 9.49 -11.29
N ALA A 203 4.30 8.59 -11.19
CA ALA A 203 3.66 8.01 -12.36
C ALA A 203 2.96 9.08 -13.22
N ALA A 204 2.27 10.04 -12.59
CA ALA A 204 1.61 11.13 -13.30
C ALA A 204 2.60 12.03 -14.04
N LEU A 205 3.70 12.42 -13.38
CA LEU A 205 4.68 13.36 -13.94
C LEU A 205 5.62 12.67 -14.92
N CYS A 206 6.27 11.60 -14.51
CA CYS A 206 7.37 10.97 -15.26
C CYS A 206 6.85 9.96 -16.28
N THR A 207 5.87 9.12 -15.92
CA THR A 207 5.39 8.07 -16.84
C THR A 207 4.35 8.61 -17.82
N ALA A 208 3.29 9.25 -17.32
CA ALA A 208 2.23 9.79 -18.18
C ALA A 208 2.60 11.15 -18.78
N GLY A 209 3.12 12.06 -17.94
CA GLY A 209 3.54 13.39 -18.35
C GLY A 209 4.88 13.46 -19.09
N LYS A 210 5.65 12.35 -19.09
CA LYS A 210 6.99 12.26 -19.71
C LYS A 210 7.95 13.34 -19.22
N LEU A 211 7.80 13.78 -17.97
CA LEU A 211 8.74 14.69 -17.33
C LEU A 211 10.10 13.98 -17.26
N SER A 212 11.08 14.52 -17.97
CA SER A 212 12.46 14.06 -17.93
C SER A 212 13.38 15.21 -17.51
N TYR A 213 14.48 14.87 -16.86
CA TYR A 213 15.55 15.82 -16.64
C TYR A 213 16.23 16.12 -17.98
N LYS A 214 16.38 17.39 -18.35
CA LYS A 214 17.28 17.76 -19.44
C LYS A 214 18.71 17.66 -18.92
N ASN A 215 19.45 16.68 -19.40
CA ASN A 215 20.90 16.77 -19.34
C ASN A 215 21.31 17.82 -20.38
N ASP A 216 21.75 18.98 -19.91
CA ASP A 216 22.50 19.93 -20.72
C ASP A 216 23.92 19.39 -21.00
#